data_AF-S8A1N2-F1
#
_entry.id   AF-S8A1N2-F1
#
_cell.length_a   1.000
_cell.length_b   1.000
_cell.length_c   1.000
_cell.angle_alpha   90.00
_cell.angle_beta   90.00
_cell.angle_gamma   90.00
#
_symmetry.space_group_name_H-M   'P 1'
#
loop_
_entity.id
_entity.type
_entity.pdbx_description
1 polymer ?
#
loop_
_entity_poly.entity_id
_entity_poly.type
_entity_poly.pdbx_seq_one_letter_code
_entity_poly.pdbx_strand_id
1 'polypeptide(L)'
;MKHLKDTFKSAGPDFFKSSDPSLLYSLKRIFLEILADERCGQLCFIVDALDECDGNLTELVDIILATSQRYGVYWVVSSRKLSGIKMKLDPHACIIDLEENKGQVEGAIEMYINERVKRYDPDIREEIIELLKKNSESTFLWIHLALKRLDEVPDEDFFDELKKAPKGLKAFYERMFEQISQSSQTAADLGLTHQMLAIVLTAFRPLYLAEITSLLQIPANLEALLHRKESPDIFLIEKVRG
;
A
#
# COMPACT_ATOMS: atom_id res chain seq x y z
N MET A 1 -6.81 -11.53 24.83
CA MET A 1 -5.46 -12.13 24.89
C MET A 1 -5.37 -13.49 25.61
N LYS A 2 -6.36 -13.94 26.39
CA LYS A 2 -6.27 -15.23 27.12
C LYS A 2 -6.19 -16.44 26.17
N HIS A 3 -7.09 -16.53 25.18
CA HIS A 3 -7.17 -17.65 24.22
C HIS A 3 -5.88 -17.88 23.42
N LEU A 4 -5.24 -16.79 22.99
CA LEU A 4 -3.98 -16.84 22.26
C LEU A 4 -2.81 -17.24 23.17
N LYS A 5 -2.80 -16.78 24.43
CA LYS A 5 -1.80 -17.16 25.44
C LYS A 5 -1.93 -18.63 25.85
N ASP A 6 -3.15 -19.13 26.01
CA ASP A 6 -3.40 -20.51 26.42
C ASP A 6 -2.98 -21.48 25.31
N THR A 7 -3.30 -21.16 24.05
CA THR A 7 -2.81 -21.95 22.91
C THR A 7 -1.30 -21.87 22.74
N PHE A 8 -0.69 -20.68 22.85
CA PHE A 8 0.76 -20.51 22.76
C PHE A 8 1.52 -21.26 23.88
N LYS A 9 0.97 -21.28 25.11
CA LYS A 9 1.52 -22.07 26.22
C LYS A 9 1.51 -23.57 25.93
N SER A 10 0.50 -24.06 25.21
CA SER A 10 0.38 -25.48 24.86
C SER A 10 1.23 -25.88 23.65
N ALA A 11 1.38 -24.99 22.66
CA ALA A 11 2.05 -25.27 21.39
C ALA A 11 3.54 -24.86 21.35
N GLY A 12 3.99 -24.02 22.28
CA GLY A 12 5.39 -23.60 22.38
C GLY A 12 5.79 -22.47 21.41
N PRO A 13 7.05 -22.00 21.48
CA PRO A 13 7.54 -20.82 20.77
C PRO A 13 7.64 -20.98 19.25
N ASP A 14 7.56 -22.21 18.74
CA ASP A 14 7.66 -22.51 17.31
C ASP A 14 6.28 -22.55 16.62
N PHE A 15 5.19 -22.32 17.36
CA PHE A 15 3.82 -22.30 16.83
C PHE A 15 3.66 -21.37 15.61
N PHE A 16 4.26 -20.18 15.62
CA PHE A 16 4.19 -19.24 14.50
C PHE A 16 5.33 -19.40 13.47
N LYS A 17 6.28 -20.30 13.72
CA LYS A 17 7.45 -20.50 12.86
C LYS A 17 7.28 -21.67 11.88
N SER A 18 6.28 -22.51 12.07
CA SER A 18 6.00 -23.61 11.17
C SER A 18 5.26 -23.12 9.92
N SER A 19 5.77 -23.44 8.73
CA SER A 19 5.03 -23.33 7.46
C SER A 19 3.99 -24.46 7.29
N ASP A 20 3.47 -24.97 8.40
CA ASP A 20 2.58 -26.13 8.45
C ASP A 20 1.13 -25.68 8.19
N PRO A 21 0.39 -26.36 7.28
CA PRO A 21 -1.06 -26.19 7.14
C PRO A 21 -1.85 -26.21 8.46
N SER A 22 -1.33 -26.88 9.50
CA SER A 22 -1.92 -26.92 10.85
C SER A 22 -1.97 -25.56 11.57
N LEU A 23 -1.13 -24.60 11.17
CA LEU A 23 -1.12 -23.25 11.75
C LEU A 23 -2.40 -22.48 11.40
N LEU A 24 -2.82 -22.51 10.13
CA LEU A 24 -4.04 -21.82 9.69
C LEU A 24 -5.28 -22.36 10.43
N TYR A 25 -5.36 -23.70 10.56
CA TYR A 25 -6.43 -24.34 11.33
C TYR A 25 -6.42 -23.89 12.80
N SER A 26 -5.24 -23.83 13.42
CA SER A 26 -5.09 -23.40 14.82
C SER A 26 -5.46 -21.93 15.00
N LEU A 27 -5.02 -21.05 14.10
CA LEU A 27 -5.39 -19.62 14.11
C LEU A 27 -6.88 -19.42 13.92
N LYS A 28 -7.49 -20.15 12.99
CA LYS A 28 -8.93 -20.15 12.77
C LYS A 28 -9.70 -20.58 14.02
N ARG A 29 -9.23 -21.63 14.71
CA ARG A 29 -9.84 -22.07 15.98
C ARG A 29 -9.75 -21.00 17.06
N ILE A 30 -8.54 -20.46 17.32
CA ILE A 30 -8.33 -19.40 18.32
C ILE A 30 -9.21 -18.19 17.99
N PHE A 31 -9.28 -17.82 16.72
CA PHE A 31 -10.11 -16.72 16.26
C PHE A 31 -11.58 -16.96 16.62
N LEU A 32 -12.13 -18.12 16.29
CA LEU A 32 -13.51 -18.47 16.63
C LEU A 32 -13.77 -18.52 18.15
N GLU A 33 -12.79 -18.98 18.95
CA GLU A 33 -12.88 -18.94 20.42
C GLU A 33 -12.92 -17.51 20.96
N ILE A 34 -12.18 -16.58 20.36
CA ILE A 34 -12.26 -15.14 20.70
C ILE A 34 -13.65 -14.60 20.36
N LEU A 35 -14.19 -14.94 19.18
CA LEU A 35 -15.51 -14.44 18.76
C LEU A 35 -16.66 -15.00 19.61
N ALA A 36 -16.51 -16.21 20.15
CA ALA A 36 -17.50 -16.85 21.02
C ALA A 36 -17.43 -16.37 22.48
N ASP A 37 -16.40 -15.61 22.86
CA ASP A 37 -16.23 -15.13 24.22
C ASP A 37 -17.02 -13.85 24.46
N GLU A 38 -18.17 -13.96 25.12
CA GLU A 38 -19.04 -12.82 25.44
C GLU A 38 -18.32 -11.70 26.23
N ARG A 39 -17.23 -12.01 26.93
CA ARG A 39 -16.42 -11.00 27.66
C ARG A 39 -15.68 -10.06 26.72
N CYS A 40 -15.51 -10.43 25.45
CA CYS A 40 -14.88 -9.59 24.44
C CYS A 40 -15.81 -8.45 23.97
N GLY A 41 -17.12 -8.54 24.24
CA GLY A 41 -18.10 -7.55 23.82
C GLY A 41 -18.22 -7.45 22.29
N GLN A 42 -18.64 -6.29 21.81
CA GLN A 42 -18.80 -6.03 20.38
C GLN A 42 -17.42 -5.88 19.71
N LEU A 43 -17.14 -6.75 18.73
CA LEU A 43 -15.88 -6.74 17.98
C LEU A 43 -16.06 -6.12 16.59
N CYS A 44 -15.05 -5.37 16.15
CA CYS A 44 -14.93 -4.84 14.80
C CYS A 44 -13.53 -5.15 14.27
N PHE A 45 -13.47 -5.78 13.09
CA PHE A 45 -12.22 -6.08 12.40
C PHE A 45 -12.11 -5.23 11.14
N ILE A 46 -10.92 -4.69 10.92
CA ILE A 46 -10.58 -3.92 9.72
C ILE A 46 -9.55 -4.72 8.95
N VAL A 47 -9.87 -5.06 7.71
CA VAL A 47 -8.97 -5.73 6.77
C VAL A 47 -8.65 -4.76 5.66
N ASP A 48 -7.38 -4.39 5.55
CA ASP A 48 -6.91 -3.51 4.50
C ASP A 48 -6.38 -4.34 3.32
N ALA A 49 -6.62 -3.86 2.08
CA ALA A 49 -6.14 -4.42 0.82
C ALA A 49 -6.38 -5.93 0.69
N LEU A 50 -7.63 -6.38 0.86
CA LEU A 50 -8.00 -7.79 0.81
C LEU A 50 -7.51 -8.49 -0.47
N ASP A 51 -7.50 -7.79 -1.61
CA ASP A 51 -7.04 -8.30 -2.89
C ASP A 51 -5.53 -8.65 -2.95
N GLU A 52 -4.72 -8.17 -2.01
CA GLU A 52 -3.31 -8.55 -1.85
C GLU A 52 -3.13 -9.87 -1.08
N CYS A 53 -4.23 -10.55 -0.72
CA CYS A 53 -4.18 -11.85 -0.04
C CYS A 53 -3.79 -12.97 -1.02
N ASP A 54 -2.50 -13.30 -1.05
CA ASP A 54 -1.96 -14.39 -1.86
C ASP A 54 -2.42 -15.77 -1.35
N GLY A 55 -3.02 -16.57 -2.24
CA GLY A 55 -3.27 -18.01 -2.04
C GLY A 55 -4.50 -18.41 -1.19
N ASN A 56 -4.93 -17.58 -0.23
CA ASN A 56 -6.00 -17.94 0.73
C ASN A 56 -7.19 -16.97 0.76
N LEU A 57 -7.29 -16.05 -0.21
CA LEU A 57 -8.35 -15.04 -0.31
C LEU A 57 -9.76 -15.63 -0.17
N THR A 58 -10.03 -16.74 -0.86
CA THR A 58 -11.35 -17.39 -0.82
C THR A 58 -11.70 -17.86 0.58
N GLU A 59 -10.78 -18.53 1.27
CA GLU A 59 -11.02 -19.00 2.64
C GLU A 59 -11.21 -17.84 3.61
N LEU A 60 -10.44 -16.75 3.45
CA LEU A 60 -10.58 -15.56 4.28
C LEU A 60 -11.96 -14.89 4.09
N VAL A 61 -12.42 -14.74 2.83
CA VAL A 61 -13.75 -14.22 2.53
C VAL A 61 -14.85 -15.09 3.15
N ASP A 62 -14.72 -16.42 3.08
CA ASP A 62 -15.69 -17.35 3.66
C ASP A 62 -15.71 -17.23 5.21
N ILE A 63 -14.56 -17.01 5.85
CA ILE A 63 -14.47 -16.74 7.29
C ILE A 63 -15.15 -15.41 7.66
N ILE A 64 -14.90 -14.35 6.90
CA ILE A 64 -15.51 -13.03 7.12
C ILE A 64 -17.04 -13.15 7.07
N LEU A 65 -17.59 -13.78 6.04
CA LEU A 65 -19.02 -13.97 5.85
C LEU A 65 -19.64 -14.86 6.95
N ALA A 66 -19.00 -15.99 7.26
CA ALA A 66 -19.51 -16.90 8.28
C ALA A 66 -19.53 -16.24 9.67
N THR A 67 -18.53 -15.41 9.96
CA THR A 67 -18.39 -14.81 11.28
C THR A 67 -19.23 -13.54 11.47
N SER A 68 -19.42 -12.74 10.42
CA SER A 68 -20.33 -11.59 10.46
C SER A 68 -21.76 -12.03 10.76
N GLN A 69 -22.23 -13.11 10.15
CA GLN A 69 -23.58 -13.64 10.33
C GLN A 69 -23.78 -14.37 11.67
N ARG A 70 -22.79 -15.16 12.09
CA ARG A 70 -22.94 -16.06 13.25
C ARG A 70 -22.63 -15.40 14.59
N TYR A 71 -21.64 -14.51 14.62
CA TYR A 71 -21.15 -13.93 15.88
C TYR A 71 -21.47 -12.43 15.99
N GLY A 72 -22.19 -11.85 15.02
CA GLY A 72 -22.57 -10.44 15.04
C GLY A 72 -21.38 -9.48 15.01
N VAL A 73 -20.26 -9.92 14.44
CA VAL A 73 -19.01 -9.16 14.37
C VAL A 73 -19.04 -8.19 13.20
N TYR A 74 -18.56 -6.96 13.40
CA TYR A 74 -18.43 -6.00 12.31
C TYR A 74 -17.13 -6.24 11.53
N TRP A 75 -17.24 -6.21 10.21
CA TRP A 75 -16.09 -6.26 9.30
C TRP A 75 -16.10 -5.03 8.41
N VAL A 76 -14.97 -4.34 8.37
CA VAL A 76 -14.68 -3.28 7.41
C VAL A 76 -13.54 -3.79 6.53
N VAL A 77 -13.79 -3.89 5.24
CA VAL A 77 -12.84 -4.49 4.31
C VAL A 77 -12.59 -3.51 3.17
N SER A 78 -11.32 -3.18 2.93
CA SER A 78 -10.91 -2.44 1.73
C SER A 78 -10.35 -3.43 0.70
N SER A 79 -10.57 -3.16 -0.58
CA SER A 79 -10.11 -4.00 -1.69
C SER A 79 -10.19 -3.23 -3.01
N ARG A 80 -9.30 -3.52 -3.95
CA ARG A 80 -9.53 -3.18 -5.38
C ARG A 80 -10.76 -3.93 -5.91
N LYS A 81 -11.36 -3.41 -6.98
CA LYS A 81 -12.51 -4.01 -7.66
C LYS A 81 -12.11 -5.31 -8.38
N LEU A 82 -12.07 -6.42 -7.64
CA LEU A 82 -11.94 -7.76 -8.21
C LEU A 82 -13.33 -8.40 -8.32
N SER A 83 -13.67 -8.88 -9.51
CA SER A 83 -14.97 -9.50 -9.79
C SER A 83 -15.28 -10.67 -8.85
N GLY A 84 -14.28 -11.50 -8.52
CA GLY A 84 -14.43 -12.63 -7.61
C GLY A 84 -14.72 -12.23 -6.16
N ILE A 85 -14.07 -11.17 -5.66
CA ILE A 85 -14.32 -10.66 -4.30
C ILE A 85 -15.70 -10.02 -4.24
N LYS A 86 -16.01 -9.14 -5.19
CA LYS A 86 -17.28 -8.43 -5.25
C LYS A 86 -18.45 -9.41 -5.31
N MET A 87 -18.41 -10.41 -6.19
CA MET A 87 -19.50 -11.37 -6.37
C MET A 87 -19.83 -12.15 -5.08
N LYS A 88 -18.85 -12.45 -4.24
CA LYS A 88 -19.07 -13.14 -2.97
C LYS A 88 -19.58 -12.23 -1.84
N LEU A 89 -19.07 -11.00 -1.76
CA LEU A 89 -19.38 -10.09 -0.66
C LEU A 89 -20.66 -9.27 -0.88
N ASP A 90 -20.95 -8.88 -2.12
CA ASP A 90 -22.06 -7.98 -2.49
C ASP A 90 -23.45 -8.43 -1.95
N PRO A 91 -23.80 -9.73 -1.95
CA PRO A 91 -25.09 -10.16 -1.39
C PRO A 91 -25.23 -10.00 0.13
N HIS A 92 -24.12 -9.75 0.83
CA HIS A 92 -24.02 -9.83 2.29
C HIS A 92 -23.36 -8.60 2.93
N ALA A 93 -22.92 -7.63 2.12
CA ALA A 93 -22.14 -6.49 2.57
C ALA A 93 -22.71 -5.18 2.03
N CYS A 94 -22.52 -4.10 2.77
CA CYS A 94 -22.69 -2.76 2.24
C CYS A 94 -21.42 -2.38 1.47
N ILE A 95 -21.52 -2.29 0.15
CA ILE A 95 -20.39 -1.92 -0.71
C ILE A 95 -20.33 -0.39 -0.83
N ILE A 96 -19.20 0.18 -0.44
CA ILE A 96 -18.88 1.60 -0.66
C ILE A 96 -17.93 1.68 -1.85
N ASP A 97 -18.45 2.13 -2.98
CA ASP A 97 -17.64 2.34 -4.19
C ASP A 97 -17.12 3.78 -4.25
N LEU A 98 -15.81 3.96 -4.03
CA LEU A 98 -15.20 5.28 -4.02
C LEU A 98 -15.22 5.96 -5.41
N GLU A 99 -15.30 5.20 -6.51
CA GLU A 99 -15.37 5.79 -7.85
C GLU A 99 -16.77 6.32 -8.19
N GLU A 100 -17.81 5.74 -7.59
CA GLU A 100 -19.20 6.19 -7.74
C GLU A 100 -19.54 7.32 -6.75
N ASN A 101 -18.84 7.41 -5.63
CA ASN A 101 -19.06 8.41 -4.58
C ASN A 101 -18.16 9.65 -4.72
N LYS A 102 -17.99 10.15 -5.95
CA LYS A 102 -17.05 11.24 -6.27
C LYS A 102 -17.20 12.48 -5.40
N GLY A 103 -18.42 12.93 -5.13
CA GLY A 103 -18.64 14.14 -4.31
C GLY A 103 -18.16 13.98 -2.86
N GLN A 104 -18.29 12.79 -2.27
CA GLN A 104 -17.79 12.52 -0.92
C GLN A 104 -16.27 12.43 -0.90
N VAL A 105 -15.68 11.82 -1.93
CA VAL A 105 -14.23 11.76 -2.13
C VAL A 105 -13.65 13.17 -2.31
N GLU A 106 -14.30 14.01 -3.12
CA GLU A 106 -13.92 15.42 -3.31
C GLU A 106 -13.96 16.20 -1.99
N GLY A 107 -15.02 16.03 -1.19
CA GLY A 107 -15.11 16.64 0.14
C GLY A 107 -14.00 16.16 1.09
N ALA A 108 -13.70 14.86 1.09
CA ALA A 108 -12.61 14.30 1.89
C ALA A 108 -11.22 14.82 1.44
N ILE A 109 -11.03 15.02 0.14
CA ILE A 109 -9.82 15.62 -0.43
C ILE A 109 -9.70 17.07 -0.03
N GLU A 110 -10.78 17.84 -0.08
CA GLU A 110 -10.78 19.22 0.38
C GLU A 110 -10.41 19.31 1.87
N MET A 111 -11.00 18.47 2.72
CA MET A 111 -10.62 18.38 4.14
C MET A 111 -9.14 18.03 4.30
N TYR A 112 -8.65 17.06 3.53
CA TYR A 112 -7.25 16.64 3.57
C TYR A 112 -6.29 17.77 3.15
N ILE A 113 -6.58 18.47 2.05
CA ILE A 113 -5.80 19.62 1.59
C ILE A 113 -5.77 20.69 2.70
N ASN A 114 -6.95 21.07 3.19
CA ASN A 114 -7.08 22.11 4.22
C ASN A 114 -6.29 21.77 5.48
N GLU A 115 -6.26 20.50 5.89
CA GLU A 115 -5.45 20.05 7.02
C GLU A 115 -3.95 20.18 6.74
N ARG A 116 -3.51 19.73 5.56
CA ARG A 116 -2.10 19.70 5.19
C ARG A 116 -1.49 21.07 4.97
N VAL A 117 -2.27 22.04 4.49
CA VAL A 117 -1.76 23.39 4.22
C VAL A 117 -1.68 24.28 5.45
N LYS A 118 -2.22 23.86 6.61
CA LYS A 118 -2.14 24.61 7.87
C LYS A 118 -0.71 24.95 8.32
N ARG A 119 0.28 24.22 7.82
CA ARG A 119 1.70 24.45 8.11
C ARG A 119 2.31 25.63 7.36
N TYR A 120 1.68 26.10 6.28
CA TYR A 120 2.17 27.20 5.46
C TYR A 120 1.69 28.55 5.98
N ASP A 121 2.29 29.66 5.52
CA ASP A 121 1.84 31.00 5.88
C ASP A 121 0.39 31.25 5.41
N PRO A 122 -0.51 31.79 6.26
CA PRO A 122 -1.88 32.12 5.88
C PRO A 122 -2.02 32.89 4.56
N ASP A 123 -1.07 33.77 4.24
CA ASP A 123 -1.14 34.64 3.06
C ASP A 123 -0.98 33.87 1.74
N ILE A 124 -0.34 32.69 1.77
CA ILE A 124 -0.09 31.84 0.58
C ILE A 124 -0.98 30.58 0.53
N ARG A 125 -1.70 30.26 1.61
CA ARG A 125 -2.49 29.02 1.71
C ARG A 125 -3.55 28.90 0.64
N GLU A 126 -4.28 29.97 0.37
CA GLU A 126 -5.41 29.95 -0.56
C GLU A 126 -4.95 29.59 -1.97
N GLU A 127 -3.86 30.19 -2.44
CA GLU A 127 -3.28 29.88 -3.75
C GLU A 127 -2.72 28.45 -3.81
N ILE A 128 -2.08 27.96 -2.73
CA ILE A 128 -1.65 26.55 -2.63
C ILE A 128 -2.86 25.60 -2.73
N ILE A 129 -3.96 25.89 -2.02
CA ILE A 129 -5.18 25.08 -2.05
C ILE A 129 -5.73 25.02 -3.48
N GLU A 130 -5.83 26.16 -4.17
CA GLU A 130 -6.34 26.22 -5.54
C GLU A 130 -5.49 25.39 -6.52
N LEU A 131 -4.17 25.52 -6.44
CA LEU A 131 -3.25 24.74 -7.30
C LEU A 131 -3.36 23.24 -7.03
N LEU A 132 -3.41 22.83 -5.76
CA LEU A 132 -3.55 21.42 -5.38
C LEU A 132 -4.90 20.84 -5.87
N LYS A 133 -6.00 21.58 -5.68
CA LYS A 133 -7.33 21.15 -6.17
C LYS A 133 -7.36 21.02 -7.70
N LYS A 134 -6.81 22.01 -8.42
CA LYS A 134 -6.80 22.05 -9.88
C LYS A 134 -6.00 20.90 -10.51
N ASN A 135 -4.90 20.51 -9.89
CA ASN A 135 -3.95 19.57 -10.49
C ASN A 135 -4.11 18.13 -10.00
N SER A 136 -4.74 17.89 -8.84
CA SER A 136 -4.79 16.56 -8.21
C SER A 136 -5.74 15.55 -8.85
N GLU A 137 -6.71 15.99 -9.67
CA GLU A 137 -7.75 15.12 -10.26
C GLU A 137 -8.40 14.19 -9.23
N SER A 138 -8.71 14.73 -8.05
CA SER A 138 -9.30 13.99 -6.94
C SER A 138 -8.47 12.77 -6.48
N THR A 139 -7.14 12.91 -6.47
CA THR A 139 -6.21 11.87 -6.03
C THR A 139 -5.40 12.30 -4.79
N PHE A 140 -5.63 11.65 -3.65
CA PHE A 140 -4.89 11.90 -2.39
C PHE A 140 -3.36 11.76 -2.55
N LEU A 141 -2.92 10.71 -3.25
CA LEU A 141 -1.51 10.44 -3.46
C LEU A 141 -0.81 11.57 -4.23
N TRP A 142 -1.47 12.13 -5.25
CA TRP A 142 -0.91 13.25 -6.00
C TRP A 142 -0.66 14.46 -5.09
N ILE A 143 -1.63 14.79 -4.23
CA ILE A 143 -1.52 15.91 -3.27
C ILE A 143 -0.36 15.65 -2.31
N HIS A 144 -0.26 14.43 -1.78
CA HIS A 144 0.85 14.04 -0.92
C HIS A 144 2.21 14.23 -1.61
N LEU A 145 2.34 13.78 -2.86
CA LEU A 145 3.59 13.90 -3.62
C LEU A 145 3.94 15.36 -3.95
N ALA A 146 2.94 16.18 -4.32
CA ALA A 146 3.14 17.61 -4.56
C ALA A 146 3.62 18.33 -3.29
N LEU A 147 2.96 18.09 -2.15
CA LEU A 147 3.34 18.67 -0.87
C LEU A 147 4.71 18.19 -0.39
N LYS A 148 5.07 16.93 -0.65
CA LYS A 148 6.40 16.41 -0.31
C LYS A 148 7.50 17.15 -1.09
N ARG A 149 7.27 17.49 -2.36
CA ARG A 149 8.23 18.31 -3.13
C ARG A 149 8.37 19.71 -2.58
N LEU A 150 7.29 20.28 -2.04
CA LEU A 150 7.38 21.57 -1.35
C LEU A 150 8.26 21.52 -0.11
N ASP A 151 8.35 20.38 0.57
CA ASP A 151 9.24 20.21 1.71
C ASP A 151 10.73 20.20 1.32
N GLU A 152 11.04 20.09 0.02
CA GLU A 152 12.40 20.04 -0.53
C GLU A 152 12.87 21.38 -1.14
N VAL A 153 12.00 22.40 -1.21
CA VAL A 153 12.31 23.71 -1.81
C VAL A 153 12.07 24.85 -0.81
N PRO A 154 12.73 26.01 -0.98
CA PRO A 154 12.43 27.22 -0.21
C PRO A 154 11.01 27.75 -0.49
N ASP A 155 10.43 28.46 0.49
CA ASP A 155 9.08 29.05 0.39
C ASP A 155 8.89 29.94 -0.85
N GLU A 156 9.95 30.66 -1.26
CA GLU A 156 9.96 31.52 -2.45
C GLU A 156 9.65 30.76 -3.76
N ASP A 157 9.99 29.47 -3.82
CA ASP A 157 9.87 28.63 -5.02
C ASP A 157 8.60 27.76 -5.02
N PHE A 158 7.76 27.83 -3.98
CA PHE A 158 6.60 26.93 -3.83
C PHE A 158 5.65 26.96 -5.03
N PHE A 159 5.30 28.15 -5.48
CA PHE A 159 4.37 28.31 -6.59
C PHE A 159 4.95 27.81 -7.91
N ASP A 160 6.24 28.02 -8.12
CA ASP A 160 6.92 27.53 -9.32
C ASP A 160 7.00 26.00 -9.30
N GLU A 161 7.24 25.38 -8.15
CA GLU A 161 7.24 23.92 -8.04
C GLU A 161 5.83 23.33 -8.22
N LEU A 162 4.79 23.94 -7.64
CA LEU A 162 3.39 23.51 -7.85
C LEU A 162 2.94 23.70 -9.31
N LYS A 163 3.39 24.75 -9.99
CA LYS A 163 3.08 24.98 -11.42
C LYS A 163 3.80 23.98 -12.31
N LYS A 164 5.01 23.55 -11.94
CA LYS A 164 5.75 22.47 -12.62
C LYS A 164 5.15 21.09 -12.34
N ALA A 165 4.40 20.92 -11.25
CA ALA A 165 3.80 19.64 -10.89
C ALA A 165 2.83 19.18 -11.98
N PRO A 166 3.04 18.01 -12.59
CA PRO A 166 2.22 17.52 -13.69
C PRO A 166 0.81 17.22 -13.18
N LYS A 167 -0.21 17.50 -14.00
CA LYS A 167 -1.61 17.27 -13.63
C LYS A 167 -1.95 15.78 -13.60
N GLY A 168 -2.54 15.32 -12.50
CA GLY A 168 -2.95 13.94 -12.31
C GLY A 168 -1.79 12.97 -12.09
N LEU A 169 -2.11 11.78 -11.61
CA LEU A 169 -1.10 10.79 -11.21
C LEU A 169 -0.35 10.19 -12.41
N LYS A 170 -1.01 10.03 -13.56
CA LYS A 170 -0.39 9.48 -14.78
C LYS A 170 0.80 10.33 -15.24
N ALA A 171 0.58 11.63 -15.42
CA ALA A 171 1.64 12.54 -15.85
C ALA A 171 2.73 12.69 -14.76
N PHE A 172 2.36 12.48 -13.49
CA PHE A 172 3.33 12.38 -12.41
C PHE A 172 4.27 11.18 -12.58
N TYR A 173 3.73 9.99 -12.90
CA TYR A 173 4.53 8.82 -13.21
C TYR A 173 5.37 9.00 -14.48
N GLU A 174 4.80 9.56 -15.55
CA GLU A 174 5.54 9.86 -16.80
C GLU A 174 6.76 10.75 -16.51
N ARG A 175 6.60 11.83 -15.74
CA ARG A 175 7.74 12.68 -15.31
C ARG A 175 8.76 11.92 -14.47
N MET A 176 8.35 11.01 -13.58
CA MET A 176 9.30 10.19 -12.81
C MET A 176 10.10 9.24 -13.72
N PHE A 177 9.46 8.62 -14.71
CA PHE A 177 10.15 7.78 -15.69
C PHE A 177 11.12 8.58 -16.58
N GLU A 178 10.73 9.80 -16.97
CA GLU A 178 11.63 10.72 -17.69
C GLU A 178 12.84 11.12 -16.83
N GLN A 179 12.64 11.43 -15.56
CA GLN A 179 13.73 11.74 -14.64
C GLN A 179 14.69 10.56 -14.45
N ILE A 180 14.18 9.34 -14.32
CA ILE A 180 15.00 8.12 -14.29
C ILE A 180 15.82 8.01 -15.57
N SER A 181 15.19 8.25 -16.73
CA SER A 181 15.84 8.22 -18.04
C SER A 181 16.95 9.25 -18.17
N GLN A 182 16.74 10.47 -17.67
CA GLN A 182 17.72 11.57 -17.71
C GLN A 182 18.85 11.41 -16.69
N SER A 183 18.59 10.77 -15.55
CA SER A 183 19.60 10.49 -14.52
C SER A 183 20.55 9.34 -14.87
N SER A 184 20.18 8.53 -15.87
CA SER A 184 20.97 7.39 -16.33
C SER A 184 22.25 7.89 -17.02
N GLN A 185 23.42 7.42 -16.55
CA GLN A 185 24.71 7.86 -17.08
C GLN A 185 24.98 7.29 -18.48
N THR A 186 24.44 6.11 -18.77
CA THR A 186 24.58 5.44 -20.07
C THR A 186 23.26 4.83 -20.56
N ALA A 187 23.16 4.60 -21.87
CA ALA A 187 22.04 3.85 -22.46
C ALA A 187 21.94 2.41 -21.93
N ALA A 188 23.06 1.83 -21.46
CA ALA A 188 23.08 0.51 -20.85
C ALA A 188 22.38 0.52 -19.47
N ASP A 189 22.63 1.54 -18.64
CA ASP A 189 22.01 1.68 -17.31
C ASP A 189 20.49 1.86 -17.41
N LEU A 190 20.04 2.64 -18.41
CA LEU A 190 18.62 2.81 -18.69
C LEU A 190 17.98 1.49 -19.14
N GLY A 191 18.65 0.74 -20.01
CA GLY A 191 18.22 -0.59 -20.45
C GLY A 191 18.06 -1.57 -19.28
N LEU A 192 19.03 -1.61 -18.36
CA LEU A 192 18.97 -2.43 -17.15
C LEU A 192 17.80 -2.02 -16.24
N THR A 193 17.57 -0.72 -16.08
CA THR A 193 16.46 -0.21 -15.26
C THR A 193 15.11 -0.63 -15.81
N HIS A 194 14.90 -0.52 -17.13
CA HIS A 194 13.68 -0.98 -17.78
C HIS A 194 13.50 -2.51 -17.66
N GLN A 195 14.57 -3.29 -17.84
CA GLN A 195 14.53 -4.74 -17.66
C GLN A 195 14.19 -5.12 -16.22
N MET A 196 14.78 -4.45 -15.23
CA MET A 196 14.50 -4.69 -13.82
C MET A 196 13.03 -4.42 -13.50
N LEU A 197 12.51 -3.28 -13.95
CA LEU A 197 11.09 -2.94 -13.78
C LEU A 197 10.19 -3.98 -14.47
N ALA A 198 10.51 -4.38 -15.69
CA ALA A 198 9.74 -5.41 -16.41
C ALA A 198 9.72 -6.74 -15.65
N ILE A 199 10.87 -7.19 -15.12
CA ILE A 199 10.99 -8.40 -14.31
C ILE A 199 10.11 -8.29 -13.06
N VAL A 200 10.25 -7.21 -12.28
CA VAL A 200 9.49 -7.02 -11.03
C VAL A 200 7.99 -6.94 -11.29
N LEU A 201 7.57 -6.24 -12.34
CA LEU A 201 6.15 -6.05 -12.67
C LEU A 201 5.49 -7.32 -13.23
N THR A 202 6.25 -8.21 -13.84
CA THR A 202 5.73 -9.46 -14.44
C THR A 202 5.94 -10.69 -13.57
N ALA A 203 6.69 -10.56 -12.48
CA ALA A 203 6.95 -11.66 -11.56
C ALA A 203 5.67 -12.11 -10.87
N PHE A 204 5.43 -13.43 -10.91
CA PHE A 204 4.28 -14.04 -10.24
C PHE A 204 4.35 -13.92 -8.71
N ARG A 205 5.55 -13.82 -8.16
CA ARG A 205 5.80 -13.63 -6.74
C ARG A 205 6.86 -12.56 -6.52
N PRO A 206 6.92 -11.96 -5.32
CA PRO A 206 8.05 -11.14 -4.93
C PRO A 206 9.37 -11.87 -5.14
N LEU A 207 10.34 -11.15 -5.71
CA LEU A 207 11.67 -11.65 -6.03
C LEU A 207 12.68 -11.16 -5.01
N TYR A 208 13.67 -11.99 -4.71
CA TYR A 208 14.85 -11.57 -3.98
C TYR A 208 15.79 -10.78 -4.89
N LEU A 209 16.60 -9.89 -4.30
CA LEU A 209 17.56 -9.09 -5.07
C LEU A 209 18.52 -9.98 -5.88
N ALA A 210 18.99 -11.09 -5.29
CA ALA A 210 19.84 -12.07 -5.97
C ALA A 210 19.15 -12.74 -7.18
N GLU A 211 17.83 -12.93 -7.13
CA GLU A 211 17.07 -13.45 -8.27
C GLU A 211 16.99 -12.42 -9.38
N ILE A 212 16.77 -11.16 -9.04
CA ILE A 212 16.72 -10.05 -9.99
C ILE A 212 18.10 -9.87 -10.67
N THR A 213 19.20 -9.85 -9.92
CA THR A 213 20.56 -9.70 -10.48
C THR A 213 20.91 -10.86 -11.40
N SER A 214 20.54 -12.10 -11.03
CA SER A 214 20.72 -13.28 -11.87
C SER A 214 19.90 -13.20 -13.17
N LEU A 215 18.66 -12.70 -13.11
CA LEU A 215 17.80 -12.56 -14.29
C LEU A 215 18.28 -11.44 -15.23
N LEU A 216 18.87 -10.38 -14.68
CA LEU A 216 19.47 -9.28 -15.44
C LEU A 216 20.83 -9.64 -16.06
N GLN A 217 21.37 -10.83 -15.77
CA GLN A 217 22.69 -11.28 -16.22
C GLN A 217 23.81 -10.29 -15.90
N ILE A 218 23.68 -9.55 -14.79
CA ILE A 218 24.69 -8.60 -14.33
C ILE A 218 25.87 -9.42 -13.78
N PRO A 219 27.11 -9.26 -14.28
CA PRO A 219 28.25 -10.00 -13.76
C PRO A 219 28.52 -9.64 -12.30
N ALA A 220 28.89 -10.64 -11.50
CA ALA A 220 29.06 -10.54 -10.04
C ALA A 220 30.06 -9.46 -9.56
N ASN A 221 30.85 -8.87 -10.46
CA ASN A 221 31.77 -7.78 -10.14
C ASN A 221 31.10 -6.39 -9.99
N LEU A 222 29.80 -6.27 -10.32
CA LEU A 222 28.99 -5.05 -10.13
C LEU A 222 28.21 -5.04 -8.80
N GLU A 223 28.16 -6.16 -8.06
CA GLU A 223 27.55 -6.19 -6.72
C GLU A 223 28.26 -5.22 -5.75
N ALA A 224 29.56 -4.99 -5.94
CA ALA A 224 30.34 -4.03 -5.17
C ALA A 224 29.88 -2.56 -5.35
N LEU A 225 29.19 -2.24 -6.45
CA LEU A 225 28.65 -0.89 -6.70
C LEU A 225 27.30 -0.65 -6.04
N LEU A 226 26.48 -1.71 -5.86
CA LEU A 226 25.23 -1.64 -5.09
C LEU A 226 25.48 -1.46 -3.59
N HIS A 227 26.64 -1.92 -3.08
CA HIS A 227 27.06 -1.68 -1.70
C HIS A 227 27.69 -0.29 -1.45
N ARG A 228 27.93 0.55 -2.48
CA ARG A 228 28.74 1.78 -2.31
C ARG A 228 27.97 3.04 -1.91
N LYS A 229 26.69 2.98 -1.59
CA LYS A 229 25.96 4.08 -0.91
C LYS A 229 24.90 3.52 0.05
N GLU A 230 25.35 2.91 1.14
CA GLU A 230 24.57 2.91 2.38
C GLU A 230 24.69 4.32 3.00
N SER A 231 23.74 5.20 2.68
CA SER A 231 23.34 6.23 3.64
C SER A 231 22.46 5.57 4.69
N PRO A 232 22.53 5.95 5.99
CA PRO A 232 22.01 5.13 7.09
C PRO A 232 20.48 5.01 7.19
N ASP A 233 19.71 5.63 6.30
CA ASP A 233 18.25 5.78 6.47
C ASP A 233 17.39 5.03 5.43
N ILE A 234 17.97 4.12 4.64
CA ILE A 234 17.20 3.29 3.70
C ILE A 234 17.30 1.83 4.12
N PHE A 235 16.35 1.40 4.96
CA PHE A 235 16.02 -0.01 5.09
C PHE A 235 15.52 -0.50 3.72
N LEU A 236 16.41 -1.10 2.93
CA LEU A 236 16.02 -1.87 1.75
C LEU A 236 15.23 -3.07 2.25
N ILE A 237 13.91 -2.97 2.13
CA ILE A 237 12.95 -4.04 2.37
C ILE A 237 13.39 -5.22 1.50
N GLU A 238 13.81 -6.34 2.12
CA GLU A 238 14.27 -7.59 1.47
C GLU A 238 13.20 -8.28 0.58
N LYS A 239 12.08 -7.61 0.33
CA LYS A 239 10.98 -8.10 -0.49
C LYS A 239 10.37 -6.90 -1.23
N VAL A 240 10.70 -6.75 -2.51
CA VAL A 240 10.12 -5.69 -3.33
C VAL A 240 8.65 -6.04 -3.62
N ARG A 241 7.72 -5.42 -2.88
CA ARG A 241 6.37 -5.10 -3.36
C ARG A 241 5.88 -3.85 -2.61
N GLY A 242 5.45 -2.84 -3.36
CA GLY A 242 4.60 -1.76 -2.87
C GLY A 242 3.13 -2.11 -3.05
#